data_AF-A0A1J4WGQ8-F1
#
_entry.id   AF-A0A1J4WGQ8-F1
#
_cell.length_a   1.000
_cell.length_b   1.000
_cell.length_c   1.000
_cell.angle_alpha   90.00
_cell.angle_beta   90.00
_cell.angle_gamma   90.00
#
_symmetry.space_group_name_H-M   'P 1'
#
loop_
_entity.id
_entity.type
_entity.pdbx_description
1 polymer ?
#
loop_
_entity_poly.entity_id
_entity_poly.type
_entity_poly.pdbx_seq_one_letter_code
_entity_poly.pdbx_strand_id
1 'polypeptide(L)'
;MGRQIKLKQIDFAYIAGFLDGDGSIMFQIKKRKDTLRGKRLMFTICFYQDTRHEKPLFWIKNRLGIGYISRRNDGITELRVNGHKQVQKILQSLYPYLRFKKEQVRYLFRAINILNKRKIDKLTKKEKKEIVDALIAARKQTYQSGKKNPKKLKADLKVIMAL
;
A
#
# COMPACT_ATOMS: atom_id res chain seq x y z
N MET A 1 -8.07 -11.65 -29.05
CA MET A 1 -7.25 -11.38 -27.83
C MET A 1 -6.78 -9.92 -27.69
N GLY A 2 -6.33 -9.23 -28.74
CA GLY A 2 -5.78 -7.86 -28.62
C GLY A 2 -6.71 -6.78 -28.03
N ARG A 3 -8.02 -6.82 -28.36
CA ARG A 3 -9.00 -5.85 -27.84
C ARG A 3 -9.21 -5.94 -26.32
N GLN A 4 -9.26 -7.15 -25.77
CA GLN A 4 -9.41 -7.36 -24.32
C GLN A 4 -8.15 -6.90 -23.55
N ILE A 5 -6.96 -7.12 -24.11
CA ILE A 5 -5.71 -6.63 -23.55
C ILE A 5 -5.70 -5.10 -23.51
N LYS A 6 -6.09 -4.44 -24.61
CA LYS A 6 -6.18 -2.98 -24.69
C LYS A 6 -7.17 -2.40 -23.68
N LEU A 7 -8.36 -3.01 -23.55
CA LEU A 7 -9.36 -2.61 -22.54
C LEU A 7 -8.82 -2.73 -21.11
N LYS A 8 -8.10 -3.81 -20.82
CA LYS A 8 -7.47 -4.01 -19.51
C LYS A 8 -6.38 -2.98 -19.20
N GLN A 9 -5.61 -2.56 -20.21
CA GLN A 9 -4.62 -1.49 -20.05
C GLN A 9 -5.28 -0.14 -19.76
N ILE A 10 -6.39 0.18 -20.43
CA ILE A 10 -7.16 1.40 -20.19
C ILE A 10 -7.72 1.41 -18.77
N ASP A 11 -8.31 0.29 -18.33
CA ASP A 11 -8.81 0.16 -16.95
C ASP A 11 -7.68 0.38 -15.94
N PHE A 12 -6.50 -0.21 -16.15
CA PHE A 12 -5.35 0.01 -15.26
C PHE A 12 -4.82 1.45 -15.32
N ALA A 13 -4.80 2.09 -16.48
CA ALA A 13 -4.40 3.48 -16.60
C ALA A 13 -5.35 4.41 -15.83
N TYR A 14 -6.67 4.20 -15.95
CA TYR A 14 -7.67 4.95 -15.20
C TYR A 14 -7.54 4.72 -13.70
N ILE A 15 -7.43 3.46 -13.26
CA ILE A 15 -7.26 3.11 -11.84
C ILE A 15 -5.95 3.69 -11.29
N ALA A 16 -4.87 3.71 -12.07
CA ALA A 16 -3.61 4.32 -11.66
C ALA A 16 -3.74 5.84 -11.51
N GLY A 17 -4.42 6.52 -12.44
CA GLY A 17 -4.72 7.94 -12.32
C GLY A 17 -5.56 8.25 -11.08
N PHE A 18 -6.58 7.44 -10.81
CA PHE A 18 -7.41 7.58 -9.61
C PHE A 18 -6.62 7.27 -8.32
N LEU A 19 -5.73 6.27 -8.34
CA LEU A 19 -4.81 5.99 -7.23
C LEU A 19 -3.90 7.19 -6.95
N ASP A 20 -3.44 7.86 -8.01
CA ASP A 20 -2.52 9.00 -7.93
C ASP A 20 -3.18 10.23 -7.31
N GLY A 21 -4.44 10.50 -7.66
CA GLY A 21 -5.27 11.56 -7.08
C GLY A 21 -5.85 11.19 -5.72
N ASP A 22 -6.95 10.44 -5.72
CA ASP A 22 -7.76 10.12 -4.54
C ASP A 22 -7.42 8.76 -3.91
N GLY A 23 -6.17 8.34 -4.05
CA GLY A 23 -5.67 7.09 -3.48
C GLY A 23 -4.49 7.28 -2.54
N SER A 24 -4.23 6.24 -1.76
CA SER A 24 -3.10 6.17 -0.83
C SER A 24 -2.46 4.80 -0.86
N ILE A 25 -1.13 4.82 -0.85
CA ILE A 25 -0.29 3.64 -0.71
C ILE A 25 0.37 3.76 0.65
N MET A 26 0.10 2.82 1.54
CA MET A 26 0.56 2.88 2.92
C MET A 26 1.52 1.74 3.20
N PHE A 27 2.68 2.09 3.76
CA PHE A 27 3.61 1.16 4.39
C PHE A 27 3.70 1.52 5.88
N GLN A 28 3.16 0.64 6.73
CA GLN A 28 2.91 0.90 8.14
C GLN A 28 3.29 -0.29 9.02
N ILE A 29 3.44 -0.02 10.31
CA ILE A 29 3.49 -1.05 11.35
C ILE A 29 2.18 -0.94 12.12
N LYS A 30 1.42 -2.03 12.17
CA LYS A 30 0.16 -2.09 12.94
C LYS A 30 0.31 -3.03 14.13
N LYS A 31 -0.21 -2.60 15.29
CA LYS A 31 -0.36 -3.45 16.47
C LYS A 31 -1.43 -4.51 16.19
N ARG A 32 -1.17 -5.74 16.61
CA ARG A 32 -2.01 -6.92 16.37
C ARG A 32 -1.93 -7.85 17.57
N LYS A 33 -3.06 -8.10 18.22
CA LYS A 33 -3.15 -9.01 19.38
C LYS A 33 -2.94 -10.47 18.98
N ASP A 34 -3.28 -10.80 17.73
CA ASP A 34 -3.25 -12.11 17.08
C ASP A 34 -1.86 -12.55 16.58
N THR A 35 -0.81 -11.74 16.81
CA THR A 35 0.55 -12.09 16.38
C THR A 35 1.44 -12.27 17.60
N LEU A 36 2.29 -13.30 17.61
CA LEU A 36 3.26 -13.56 18.69
C LEU A 36 4.10 -12.32 19.06
N ARG A 37 4.33 -11.43 18.10
CA ARG A 37 5.15 -10.23 18.24
C ARG A 37 4.34 -8.97 18.55
N GLY A 38 3.02 -9.07 18.64
CA GLY A 38 2.11 -7.96 18.90
C GLY A 38 2.01 -6.93 17.77
N LYS A 39 2.75 -7.10 16.65
CA LYS A 39 2.95 -6.10 15.59
C LYS A 39 3.21 -6.75 14.23
N ARG A 40 2.72 -6.12 13.15
CA ARG A 40 2.88 -6.58 11.77
C ARG A 40 3.28 -5.45 10.83
N LEU A 41 4.17 -5.74 9.88
CA LEU A 41 4.35 -4.91 8.68
C LEU A 41 3.08 -4.98 7.82
N MET A 42 2.52 -3.83 7.49
CA MET A 42 1.27 -3.71 6.75
C MET A 42 1.48 -2.84 5.51
N PHE A 43 1.14 -3.43 4.38
CA PHE A 43 1.10 -2.77 3.08
C PHE A 43 -0.37 -2.67 2.68
N THR A 44 -0.80 -1.47 2.31
CA THR A 44 -2.20 -1.20 1.96
C THR A 44 -2.28 -0.28 0.76
N ILE A 45 -3.16 -0.60 -0.19
CA ILE A 45 -3.68 0.34 -1.17
C ILE A 45 -5.07 0.76 -0.70
N CYS A 46 -5.35 2.05 -0.71
CA CYS A 46 -6.66 2.60 -0.38
C CYS A 46 -7.09 3.56 -1.48
N PHE A 47 -8.34 3.47 -1.88
CA PHE A 47 -9.00 4.44 -2.75
C PHE A 47 -10.13 5.08 -1.96
N TYR A 48 -10.26 6.40 -2.04
CA TYR A 48 -11.21 7.19 -1.28
C TYR A 48 -12.22 7.82 -2.24
N GLN A 49 -13.48 7.89 -1.85
CA GLN A 49 -14.49 8.65 -2.57
C GLN A 49 -15.58 9.10 -1.61
N ASP A 50 -16.21 10.25 -1.88
CA ASP A 50 -17.44 10.66 -1.22
C ASP A 50 -18.49 9.54 -1.35
N THR A 51 -19.16 9.20 -0.25
CA THR A 51 -20.11 8.08 -0.20
C THR A 51 -21.27 8.26 -1.18
N ARG A 52 -21.67 9.50 -1.50
CA ARG A 52 -22.69 9.78 -2.53
C ARG A 52 -22.27 9.30 -3.92
N HIS A 53 -20.98 9.14 -4.15
CA HIS A 53 -20.38 8.75 -5.42
C HIS A 53 -19.56 7.46 -5.31
N GLU A 54 -19.88 6.54 -4.39
CA GLU A 54 -19.08 5.35 -4.12
C GLU A 54 -19.10 4.29 -5.25
N LYS A 55 -20.08 4.32 -6.16
CA LYS A 55 -20.28 3.28 -7.20
C LYS A 55 -19.01 2.93 -7.99
N PRO A 56 -18.16 3.89 -8.44
CA PRO A 56 -16.91 3.59 -9.11
C PRO A 56 -15.92 2.78 -8.26
N LEU A 57 -15.94 2.88 -6.92
CA LEU A 57 -15.09 2.05 -6.06
C LEU A 57 -15.45 0.56 -6.19
N PHE A 58 -16.73 0.22 -6.36
CA PHE A 58 -17.15 -1.16 -6.62
C PHE A 58 -16.67 -1.64 -7.99
N TRP A 59 -16.68 -0.78 -9.01
CA TRP A 59 -16.09 -1.09 -10.31
C TRP A 59 -14.58 -1.35 -10.19
N ILE A 60 -13.82 -0.50 -9.49
CA ILE A 60 -12.38 -0.70 -9.25
C ILE A 60 -12.17 -2.05 -8.54
N LYS A 61 -12.94 -2.34 -7.49
CA LYS A 61 -12.87 -3.63 -6.77
C LYS A 61 -13.08 -4.81 -7.71
N ASN A 62 -14.07 -4.75 -8.58
CA ASN A 62 -14.36 -5.81 -9.54
C ASN A 62 -13.25 -5.97 -10.58
N ARG A 63 -12.67 -4.86 -11.07
CA ARG A 63 -11.51 -4.90 -11.99
C ARG A 63 -10.25 -5.46 -11.34
N LEU A 64 -10.01 -5.15 -10.07
CA LEU A 64 -8.86 -5.68 -9.33
C LEU A 64 -9.09 -7.12 -8.82
N GLY A 65 -10.35 -7.56 -8.72
CA GLY A 65 -10.75 -8.88 -8.24
C GLY A 65 -10.50 -9.11 -6.73
N ILE A 66 -10.22 -8.05 -5.97
CA ILE A 66 -9.88 -8.14 -4.55
C ILE A 66 -10.16 -6.81 -3.83
N GLY A 67 -10.24 -6.89 -2.51
CA GLY A 67 -10.39 -5.75 -1.62
C GLY A 67 -11.75 -5.75 -0.95
N TYR A 68 -11.89 -4.87 0.03
CA TYR A 68 -13.15 -4.67 0.74
C TYR A 68 -13.48 -3.18 0.78
N ILE A 69 -14.78 -2.89 0.79
CA ILE A 69 -15.30 -1.53 0.85
C ILE A 69 -15.80 -1.28 2.29
N SER A 70 -15.47 -0.13 2.83
CA SER A 70 -15.96 0.33 4.13
C SER A 70 -16.41 1.78 4.02
N ARG A 71 -17.56 2.10 4.62
CA ARG A 71 -18.03 3.47 4.78
C ARG A 71 -17.60 4.00 6.14
N ARG A 72 -17.01 5.19 6.17
CA ARG A 72 -16.63 5.88 7.40
C ARG A 72 -17.77 6.79 7.87
N ASN A 73 -17.70 7.18 9.14
CA ASN A 73 -18.65 8.09 9.76
C ASN A 73 -18.49 9.56 9.30
N ASP A 74 -17.44 9.88 8.55
CA ASP A 74 -17.20 11.21 7.97
C ASP A 74 -17.68 11.35 6.52
N GLY A 75 -18.53 10.42 6.05
CA GLY A 75 -19.08 10.47 4.71
C GLY A 75 -18.13 9.97 3.61
N ILE A 76 -16.95 9.42 3.94
CA ILE A 76 -16.01 8.85 2.97
C ILE A 76 -16.16 7.33 2.87
N THR A 77 -16.27 6.83 1.64
CA THR A 77 -16.18 5.40 1.34
C THR A 77 -14.79 5.03 0.86
N GLU A 78 -14.31 3.87 1.29
CA GLU A 78 -12.93 3.44 1.04
C GLU A 78 -12.88 2.00 0.53
N LEU A 79 -12.21 1.80 -0.60
CA LEU A 79 -11.79 0.48 -1.07
C LEU A 79 -10.38 0.20 -0.56
N ARG A 80 -10.19 -0.87 0.21
CA ARG A 80 -8.87 -1.28 0.72
C ARG A 80 -8.43 -2.63 0.21
N VAL A 81 -7.15 -2.72 -0.14
CA VAL A 81 -6.42 -3.97 -0.38
C VAL A 81 -5.23 -4.04 0.58
N ASN A 82 -5.11 -5.14 1.31
CA ASN A 82 -4.08 -5.34 2.33
C ASN A 82 -3.20 -6.55 2.00
N GLY A 83 -1.93 -6.48 2.40
CA GLY A 83 -0.98 -7.60 2.31
C GLY A 83 0.04 -7.41 1.20
N HIS A 84 1.31 -7.71 1.50
CA HIS A 84 2.42 -7.37 0.61
C HIS A 84 2.33 -8.06 -0.76
N LYS A 85 1.94 -9.33 -0.81
CA LYS A 85 1.78 -10.08 -2.08
C LYS A 85 0.68 -9.50 -2.96
N GLN A 86 -0.49 -9.23 -2.38
CA GLN A 86 -1.64 -8.68 -3.11
C GLN A 86 -1.34 -7.26 -3.61
N VAL A 87 -0.80 -6.42 -2.72
CA VAL A 87 -0.40 -5.04 -3.04
C VAL A 87 0.64 -5.03 -4.14
N GLN A 88 1.66 -5.89 -4.08
CA GLN A 88 2.68 -5.95 -5.13
C GLN A 88 2.10 -6.30 -6.50
N LYS A 89 1.26 -7.34 -6.58
CA LYS A 89 0.65 -7.76 -7.84
C LYS A 89 -0.16 -6.63 -8.50
N ILE A 90 -0.95 -5.92 -7.70
CA ILE A 90 -1.73 -4.77 -8.19
C ILE A 90 -0.79 -3.64 -8.62
N LEU A 91 0.15 -3.24 -7.76
CA LEU A 91 1.05 -2.15 -8.07
C LEU A 91 1.92 -2.45 -9.30
N GLN A 92 2.34 -3.69 -9.53
CA GLN A 92 3.06 -4.05 -10.77
C GLN A 92 2.22 -3.78 -12.02
N SER A 93 0.91 -4.01 -11.95
CA SER A 93 -0.02 -3.75 -13.06
C SER A 93 -0.29 -2.25 -13.27
N LEU A 94 -0.33 -1.47 -12.17
CA LEU A 94 -0.61 -0.03 -12.21
C LEU A 94 0.66 0.81 -12.44
N TYR A 95 1.84 0.31 -12.07
CA TYR A 95 3.11 1.05 -12.05
C TYR A 95 3.49 1.75 -13.36
N PRO A 96 3.27 1.14 -14.55
CA PRO A 96 3.58 1.82 -15.82
C PRO A 96 2.81 3.12 -16.01
N TYR A 97 1.61 3.23 -15.41
CA TYR A 97 0.69 4.35 -15.59
C TYR A 97 0.74 5.38 -14.46
N LEU A 98 1.35 5.04 -13.32
CA LEU A 98 1.53 5.98 -12.21
C LEU A 98 2.47 7.14 -12.61
N ARG A 99 2.14 8.33 -12.13
CA ARG A 99 2.89 9.58 -12.28
C ARG A 99 3.36 10.09 -10.93
N PHE A 100 2.45 10.35 -9.99
CA PHE A 100 2.78 11.01 -8.72
C PHE A 100 3.33 10.04 -7.68
N LYS A 101 2.77 8.82 -7.58
CA LYS A 101 3.16 7.85 -6.55
C LYS A 101 4.22 6.84 -7.03
N LYS A 102 4.81 7.05 -8.21
CA LYS A 102 5.77 6.11 -8.83
C LYS A 102 7.00 5.85 -7.96
N GLU A 103 7.57 6.90 -7.39
CA GLU A 103 8.73 6.79 -6.48
C GLU A 103 8.38 6.09 -5.17
N GLN A 104 7.20 6.40 -4.62
CA GLN A 104 6.69 5.72 -3.43
C GLN A 104 6.59 4.21 -3.65
N VAL A 105 6.03 3.78 -4.79
CA VAL A 105 5.91 2.37 -5.17
C VAL A 105 7.28 1.70 -5.33
N ARG A 106 8.26 2.40 -5.90
CA ARG A 106 9.63 1.89 -6.04
C ARG A 106 10.23 1.51 -4.68
N TYR A 107 10.06 2.34 -3.66
CA TYR A 107 10.53 2.02 -2.31
C TYR A 107 9.75 0.86 -1.69
N LEU A 108 8.43 0.78 -1.90
CA LEU A 108 7.65 -0.38 -1.45
C LEU A 108 8.15 -1.68 -2.06
N PHE A 109 8.44 -1.72 -3.36
CA PHE A 109 8.95 -2.92 -4.02
C PHE A 109 10.27 -3.41 -3.42
N ARG A 110 11.18 -2.52 -2.98
CA ARG A 110 12.40 -2.93 -2.28
C ARG A 110 12.08 -3.74 -1.02
N ALA A 111 11.22 -3.21 -0.15
CA ALA A 111 10.81 -3.91 1.07
C ALA A 111 10.05 -5.21 0.78
N ILE A 112 9.12 -5.20 -0.16
CA ILE A 112 8.31 -6.38 -0.49
C ILE A 112 9.17 -7.50 -1.09
N ASN A 113 10.13 -7.17 -1.96
CA ASN A 113 11.02 -8.15 -2.55
C ASN A 113 11.84 -8.92 -1.49
N ILE A 114 12.27 -8.23 -0.44
CA ILE A 114 12.94 -8.87 0.71
C ILE A 114 11.97 -9.82 1.43
N LEU A 115 10.76 -9.35 1.72
CA LEU A 115 9.73 -10.13 2.43
C LEU A 115 9.22 -11.35 1.64
N ASN A 116 9.32 -11.33 0.31
CA ASN A 116 8.99 -12.49 -0.52
C ASN A 116 10.10 -13.53 -0.55
N LYS A 117 11.37 -13.11 -0.45
CA LYS A 117 12.52 -14.03 -0.49
C LYS A 117 12.62 -14.87 0.77
N ARG A 118 12.29 -14.30 1.93
CA ARG A 118 12.39 -15.02 3.21
C ARG A 118 11.34 -14.57 4.20
N LYS A 119 10.99 -15.48 5.11
CA LYS A 119 10.12 -15.18 6.24
C LYS A 119 10.76 -14.12 7.14
N ILE A 120 9.92 -13.32 7.79
CA ILE A 120 10.32 -12.12 8.54
C ILE A 120 11.26 -12.42 9.71
N ASP A 121 11.11 -13.60 10.34
CA ASP A 121 11.93 -14.14 11.41
C ASP A 121 13.34 -14.56 10.95
N LYS A 122 13.53 -14.78 9.64
CA LYS A 122 14.81 -15.17 9.03
C LYS A 122 15.54 -14.01 8.35
N LEU A 123 15.11 -12.76 8.60
CA LEU A 123 15.74 -11.57 8.02
C LEU A 123 17.09 -11.29 8.67
N THR A 124 18.09 -11.01 7.84
CA THR A 124 19.40 -10.52 8.32
C THR A 124 19.28 -9.08 8.83
N LYS A 125 20.22 -8.65 9.67
CA LYS A 125 20.29 -7.25 10.14
C LYS A 125 20.36 -6.25 8.97
N LYS A 126 21.07 -6.61 7.89
CA LYS A 126 21.18 -5.79 6.66
C LYS A 126 19.82 -5.63 5.97
N GLU A 127 19.07 -6.71 5.82
CA GLU A 127 17.74 -6.69 5.20
C GLU A 127 16.72 -5.92 6.04
N LYS A 128 16.76 -6.07 7.38
CA LYS A 128 15.91 -5.27 8.27
C LYS A 128 16.18 -3.77 8.11
N LYS A 129 17.47 -3.38 7.99
CA LYS A 129 17.87 -2.00 7.72
C LYS A 129 17.33 -1.51 6.36
N GLU A 130 17.41 -2.33 5.32
CA GLU A 130 16.88 -1.97 4.00
C GLU A 130 15.35 -1.78 4.02
N ILE A 131 14.61 -2.61 4.78
CA ILE A 131 13.17 -2.43 5.00
C ILE A 131 12.88 -1.11 5.74
N VAL A 132 13.69 -0.76 6.75
CA VAL A 132 13.60 0.52 7.47
C VAL A 132 13.83 1.70 6.52
N ASP A 133 14.89 1.65 5.71
CA ASP A 133 15.23 2.72 4.77
C ASP A 133 14.13 2.90 3.73
N ALA A 134 13.60 1.79 3.21
CA ALA A 134 12.45 1.79 2.30
C ALA A 134 11.19 2.38 2.96
N LEU A 135 10.91 2.07 4.22
CA LEU A 135 9.77 2.64 4.96
C LEU A 135 9.90 4.16 5.10
N ILE A 136 11.08 4.65 5.50
CA ILE A 136 11.35 6.08 5.66
C ILE A 136 11.20 6.79 4.31
N ALA A 137 11.82 6.25 3.26
CA ALA A 137 11.76 6.82 1.92
C ALA A 137 10.33 6.86 1.38
N ALA A 138 9.56 5.77 1.52
CA ALA A 138 8.16 5.74 1.12
C ALA A 138 7.31 6.76 1.89
N ARG A 139 7.51 6.90 3.21
CA ARG A 139 6.79 7.88 4.04
C ARG A 139 7.12 9.32 3.67
N LYS A 140 8.34 9.61 3.17
CA LYS A 140 8.70 10.96 2.69
C LYS A 140 7.93 11.37 1.43
N GLN A 141 7.48 10.40 0.64
CA GLN A 141 6.68 10.64 -0.58
C GLN A 141 5.19 10.80 -0.29
N THR A 142 4.71 10.40 0.89
CA THR A 142 3.29 10.49 1.25
C THR A 142 2.99 11.85 1.85
N TYR A 143 1.93 12.52 1.37
CA TYR A 143 1.32 13.61 2.11
C TYR A 143 0.85 13.11 3.49
N GLN A 144 1.16 13.86 4.54
CA GLN A 144 0.71 13.56 5.88
C GLN A 144 -0.04 14.76 6.43
N SER A 145 -1.32 14.57 6.76
CA SER A 145 -2.08 15.54 7.53
C SER A 145 -1.58 15.59 8.98
N GLY A 146 -1.38 16.80 9.51
CA GLY A 146 -0.91 17.03 10.88
C GLY A 146 0.60 16.83 11.10
N LYS A 147 1.05 17.07 12.34
CA LYS A 147 2.48 17.02 12.70
C LYS A 147 3.01 15.58 12.69
N LYS A 148 4.21 15.39 12.11
CA LYS A 148 4.95 14.13 12.21
C LYS A 148 5.22 13.81 13.68
N ASN A 149 4.90 12.59 14.12
CA ASN A 149 5.22 12.11 15.46
C ASN A 149 6.56 11.34 15.43
N PRO A 150 7.70 11.98 15.77
CA PRO A 150 9.01 11.34 15.69
C PRO A 150 9.16 10.17 16.67
N LYS A 151 8.49 10.22 17.83
CA LYS A 151 8.50 9.14 18.82
C LYS A 151 7.87 7.87 18.23
N LYS A 152 6.74 8.01 17.53
CA LYS A 152 6.08 6.89 16.85
C LYS A 152 6.94 6.31 15.73
N LEU A 153 7.57 7.15 14.90
CA LEU A 153 8.48 6.68 13.86
C LEU A 153 9.64 5.89 14.48
N LYS A 154 10.32 6.44 15.49
CA LYS A 154 11.43 5.76 16.17
C LYS A 154 10.99 4.41 16.77
N ALA A 155 9.80 4.35 17.36
CA ALA A 155 9.22 3.11 17.88
C ALA A 155 8.95 2.10 16.75
N ASP A 156 8.40 2.54 15.62
CA ASP A 156 8.18 1.70 14.44
C ASP A 156 9.51 1.11 13.93
N LEU A 157 10.55 1.93 13.79
CA LEU A 157 11.85 1.46 13.28
C LEU A 157 12.49 0.41 14.20
N LYS A 158 12.42 0.61 15.52
CA LYS A 158 12.89 -0.38 16.50
C LYS A 158 12.18 -1.72 16.36
N VAL A 159 10.89 -1.70 16.02
CA VAL A 159 10.12 -2.94 15.81
C VAL A 159 10.69 -3.71 14.64
N ILE A 160 10.95 -3.07 13.49
CA ILE A 160 11.48 -3.77 12.31
C ILE A 160 12.83 -4.42 12.61
N MET A 161 13.69 -3.73 13.38
CA MET A 161 14.98 -4.29 13.77
C MET A 161 14.86 -5.50 14.72
N ALA A 162 13.76 -5.60 15.47
CA ALA A 162 13.47 -6.67 16.42
C ALA A 162 12.60 -7.81 15.87
N LEU A 163 11.96 -7.63 14.70
CA LEU A 163 11.27 -8.70 13.95
C LEU A 163 12.31 -9.68 13.40
#